data_AF-A0A0A6P0G6-F1
#
_entry.id   AF-A0A0A6P0G6-F1
#
_cell.length_a   1.000
_cell.length_b   1.000
_cell.length_c   1.000
_cell.angle_alpha   90.00
_cell.angle_beta   90.00
_cell.angle_gamma   90.00
#
_symmetry.space_group_name_H-M   'P 1'
#
loop_
_entity.id
_entity.type
_entity.pdbx_description
1 polymer ?
#
loop_
_entity_poly.entity_id
_entity_poly.type
_entity_poly.pdbx_seq_one_letter_code
_entity_poly.pdbx_strand_id
1 'polypeptide(L)' 'MKITQIDIKDYNQIQNLTLSLTYPKGHEKEGQALDKICFLGQSGTGKTFIMAKIYLSLFRQKLSTISTKF' A
#
# COMPACT_ATOMS: atom_id res chain seq x y z
N MET A 1 5.52 -11.00 -2.29
CA MET A 1 4.19 -10.46 -1.89
C MET A 1 3.91 -9.26 -2.77
N LYS A 2 2.70 -9.16 -3.33
CA LYS A 2 2.27 -8.01 -4.13
C LYS A 2 1.12 -7.32 -3.38
N ILE A 3 1.11 -5.98 -3.35
CA ILE A 3 0.05 -5.20 -2.71
C ILE A 3 -0.87 -4.69 -3.80
N THR A 4 -2.17 -4.99 -3.69
CA THR A 4 -3.19 -4.60 -4.66
C THR A 4 -4.01 -3.40 -4.20
N GLN A 5 -4.16 -3.21 -2.88
CA GLN A 5 -4.96 -2.12 -2.33
C GLN A 5 -4.42 -1.69 -0.97
N ILE A 6 -4.55 -0.39 -0.68
CA ILE A 6 -4.23 0.20 0.61
C ILE A 6 -5.43 1.06 1.04
N ASP A 7 -5.89 0.84 2.28
CA ASP A 7 -6.93 1.66 2.92
C ASP A 7 -6.33 2.37 4.14
N ILE A 8 -6.34 3.70 4.13
CA ILE A 8 -5.86 4.58 5.20
C ILE A 8 -7.05 5.39 5.68
N LYS A 9 -7.69 4.92 6.76
CA LYS A 9 -8.92 5.52 7.31
C LYS A 9 -8.70 6.94 7.85
N ASP A 10 -7.84 7.14 8.83
CA ASP A 10 -7.52 8.50 9.30
C ASP A 10 -6.11 8.55 9.88
N TYR A 11 -5.25 9.39 9.30
CA TYR A 11 -3.97 9.69 9.93
C TYR A 11 -3.36 11.03 9.48
N ASN A 12 -3.17 11.93 10.45
CA ASN A 12 -2.65 13.29 10.28
C ASN A 12 -3.43 14.10 9.23
N GLN A 13 -2.86 14.29 8.04
CA GLN A 13 -3.37 15.15 6.97
C GLN A 13 -4.16 14.36 5.90
N ILE A 14 -4.16 13.03 5.98
CA ILE A 14 -4.81 12.15 5.00
C ILE A 14 -6.03 11.54 5.68
N GLN A 15 -7.21 11.90 5.18
CA GLN A 15 -8.49 11.38 5.63
C GLN A 15 -9.04 10.44 4.54
N ASN A 16 -9.39 9.22 4.94
CA ASN A 16 -10.07 8.19 4.15
C ASN A 16 -9.50 7.95 2.74
N LEU A 17 -8.19 7.71 2.66
CA LEU A 17 -7.52 7.43 1.40
C LEU A 17 -7.54 5.93 1.08
N THR A 18 -8.29 5.56 0.05
CA THR A 18 -8.22 4.23 -0.57
C THR A 18 -7.47 4.31 -1.89
N LEU A 19 -6.38 3.57 -2.01
CA LEU A 19 -5.58 3.47 -3.23
C LEU A 19 -5.60 2.04 -3.75
N SER A 20 -6.12 1.89 -4.97
CA SER A 20 -6.00 0.65 -5.75
C SER A 20 -4.70 0.67 -6.53
N LEU A 21 -3.80 -0.26 -6.22
CA LEU A 21 -2.48 -0.42 -6.85
C LEU A 21 -2.52 -1.52 -7.93
N THR A 22 -3.61 -1.58 -8.69
CA THR A 22 -3.79 -2.53 -9.80
C THR A 22 -3.84 -1.80 -11.13
N TYR A 23 -3.37 -2.46 -12.19
CA TYR A 23 -3.52 -1.89 -13.53
C TYR A 23 -5.00 -1.67 -13.88
N PRO A 24 -5.35 -0.52 -14.48
CA PRO A 24 -6.72 -0.18 -14.84
C PRO A 24 -7.22 -1.02 -16.02
N LYS A 25 -8.52 -0.92 -16.30
CA LYS A 25 -9.14 -1.62 -17.42
C LYS A 25 -8.54 -1.20 -18.76
N GLY A 26 -8.27 -2.17 -19.63
CA GLY A 26 -7.65 -1.93 -20.95
C GLY A 26 -6.12 -1.92 -20.97
N HIS A 27 -5.47 -2.31 -19.86
CA HIS A 27 -4.02 -2.57 -19.82
C HIS A 27 -3.75 -4.07 -20.02
N GLU A 28 -2.66 -4.46 -20.69
CA GLU A 28 -2.32 -5.88 -20.90
C GLU A 28 -2.21 -6.70 -19.60
N LYS A 29 -1.89 -6.00 -18.51
CA LYS A 29 -1.78 -6.54 -17.14
C LYS A 29 -2.98 -6.20 -16.25
N GLU A 30 -4.16 -5.94 -16.83
CA GLU A 30 -5.38 -5.58 -16.10
C GLU A 30 -5.59 -6.48 -14.86
N GLY A 31 -5.91 -5.86 -13.72
CA GLY A 31 -6.13 -6.56 -12.46
C GLY A 31 -4.87 -7.07 -11.75
N GLN A 32 -3.70 -7.05 -12.40
CA GLN A 32 -2.43 -7.36 -11.73
C GLN A 32 -1.95 -6.17 -10.90
N ALA A 33 -1.23 -6.46 -9.81
CA ALA A 33 -0.61 -5.40 -9.02
C ALA A 33 0.48 -4.66 -9.82
N LEU A 34 0.57 -3.35 -9.61
CA LEU A 34 1.55 -2.48 -10.25
C LEU A 34 2.97 -2.92 -9.90
N ASP A 35 3.84 -3.00 -10.91
CA ASP A 35 5.24 -3.41 -10.72
C ASP A 35 6.06 -2.31 -10.01
N LYS A 36 5.72 -1.03 -10.25
CA LYS A 36 6.35 0.13 -9.62
C LYS A 36 5.31 1.22 -9.37
N ILE A 37 5.45 1.90 -8.24
CA ILE A 37 4.59 3.02 -7.85
C ILE A 37 5.47 4.16 -7.33
N CYS A 38 5.06 5.40 -7.56
CA CYS A 38 5.74 6.59 -7.05
C CYS A 38 4.70 7.49 -6.37
N PHE A 39 4.99 7.94 -5.16
CA PHE A 39 4.16 8.90 -4.44
C PHE A 39 4.72 10.31 -4.64
N LEU A 40 3.96 11.16 -5.31
CA LEU A 40 4.32 12.56 -5.58
C LEU A 40 3.48 13.50 -4.73
N GLY A 41 4.06 14.65 -4.35
CA GLY A 41 3.38 15.70 -3.61
C GLY A 41 4.34 16.66 -2.92
N GLN A 42 3.83 17.77 -2.37
CA GLN A 42 4.62 18.76 -1.62
C GLN A 42 5.28 18.18 -0.35
N SER A 43 6.35 18.79 0.15
CA SER A 43 6.93 18.36 1.43
C SER A 43 5.87 18.39 2.56
N GLY A 44 5.91 17.44 3.49
CA GLY A 44 4.98 17.35 4.61
C GLY A 44 3.64 16.65 4.33
N THR A 45 3.31 16.30 3.08
CA THR A 45 2.00 15.70 2.70
C THR A 45 1.84 14.21 3.04
N GLY A 46 2.70 13.63 3.88
CA GLY A 46 2.54 12.25 4.33
C GLY A 46 3.11 11.14 3.43
N LYS A 47 3.93 11.43 2.41
CA LYS A 47 4.57 10.39 1.56
C LYS A 47 5.36 9.35 2.36
N THR A 48 6.26 9.81 3.23
CA THR A 48 7.07 8.94 4.11
C THR A 48 6.15 8.10 5.01
N PHE A 49 5.04 8.69 5.45
CA PHE A 49 4.09 8.02 6.32
C PHE A 49 3.33 6.89 5.61
N ILE A 50 2.84 7.13 4.37
CA ILE A 50 2.21 6.10 3.54
C ILE A 50 3.18 4.92 3.37
N MET A 51 4.45 5.21 3.05
CA MET A 51 5.48 4.19 2.90
C MET A 51 5.71 3.38 4.20
N ALA A 52 5.76 4.06 5.35
CA ALA A 52 5.91 3.41 6.65
C ALA A 52 4.73 2.50 7.00
N LYS A 53 3.49 2.92 6.70
CA LYS A 53 2.30 2.08 6.92
C LYS A 53 2.28 0.84 6.04
N ILE A 54 2.65 0.98 4.77
CA ILE A 54 2.80 -0.15 3.86
C ILE A 54 3.83 -1.14 4.43
N TYR A 55 4.99 -0.63 4.84
CA TYR A 55 6.06 -1.45 5.42
C TYR A 55 5.60 -2.18 6.69
N LEU A 56 4.96 -1.49 7.63
CA LEU A 56 4.44 -2.08 8.86
C LEU A 56 3.37 -3.15 8.59
N SER A 57 2.49 -2.92 7.60
CA SER A 57 1.46 -3.88 7.20
C SER A 57 2.08 -5.17 6.63
N LEU A 58 3.05 -5.04 5.73
CA LEU A 58 3.79 -6.18 5.20
C LEU A 58 4.55 -6.93 6.28
N PHE A 59 5.19 -6.20 7.21
CA PHE A 59 5.93 -6.79 8.31
C PHE A 59 5.02 -7.58 9.26
N ARG A 60 3.84 -7.03 9.60
CA ARG A 60 2.83 -7.75 10.41
C ARG A 60 2.35 -9.04 9.75
N GLN A 61 2.08 -9.02 8.45
CA GLN A 61 1.68 -10.23 7.72
C GLN A 61 2.78 -11.30 7.72
N LYS A 62 4.04 -10.88 7.67
CA LYS A 62 5.17 -11.80 7.77
C LYS A 62 5.26 -12.44 9.17
N LEU A 63 5.03 -11.66 10.23
CA LEU A 63 5.02 -12.16 11.61
C LEU A 63 3.86 -13.15 11.85
N SER A 64 2.65 -12.86 11.35
CA SER A 64 1.51 -13.78 11.50
C SER A 64 1.72 -15.12 10.79
N THR A 65 2.50 -15.12 9.69
CA THR A 65 2.86 -16.35 8.96
C THR A 65 3.91 -17.18 9.70
N ILE A 66 4.73 -16.55 10.57
CA ILE A 66 5.74 -17.25 11.36
C ILE A 66 5.11 -17.86 12.62
N SER A 67 4.15 -17.17 13.24
CA SER A 67 3.49 -17.64 14.46
C SER A 67 2.60 -18.87 14.27
N THR A 68 2.12 -19.16 13.07
CA THR A 68 1.30 -20.35 12.74
C THR A 68 2.13 -21.56 12.30
N LYS A 69 3.46 -21.44 12.31
CA LYS A 69 4.41 -22.49 11.89
C LYS A 69 5.13 -23.17 13.05
N PHE A 70 4.74 -22.86 14.29
CA PHE A 70 5.23 -23.48 15.53
C PHE A 70 4.09 -24.15 16.29
#